data_AF-A0A3M7Q8H9-F1
#
_entry.id   AF-A0A3M7Q8H9-F1
#
_cell.length_a   1.000
_cell.length_b   1.000
_cell.length_c   1.000
_cell.angle_alpha   90.00
_cell.angle_beta   90.00
_cell.angle_gamma   90.00
#
_symmetry.space_group_name_H-M   'P 1'
#
loop_
_entity.id
_entity.type
_entity.pdbx_description
1 polymer ?
#
loop_
_entity_poly.entity_id
_entity_poly.type
_entity_poly.pdbx_seq_one_letter_code
_entity_poly.pdbx_strand_id
1 'polypeptide(L)'
;MTQEQKQDEIEKRERSDDVRKEMKRLREESVLKNSYESLDLIETNRVHKPSRQSGDKFFCLFQNIQHFNPKRDILRKDFSYLSMDVIFLVEGHNMIQYKYQAEHLFDQFELAHFSSPIWRQTSTGQLCFVNKRLKDNFKFVADNCDMQGNHTYLDDKELVELSLFKLISSSPTGGKSIYILSLYKHPSLAFGDFLKRLKDFLNKYANVLSTSTLLIMGDFNVDFNKEKEKSKLDKLIDM
;
A
#
# COMPACT_ATOMS: atom_id res chain seq x y z
N MET A 1 0.62 -7.03 29.88
CA MET A 1 -0.57 -6.19 29.63
C MET A 1 -1.68 -7.06 29.07
N THR A 2 -2.86 -6.99 29.66
CA THR A 2 -4.08 -7.61 29.11
C THR A 2 -4.57 -6.85 27.85
N GLN A 3 -5.47 -7.45 27.06
CA GLN A 3 -6.06 -6.77 25.89
C GLN A 3 -6.76 -5.46 26.29
N GLU A 4 -7.50 -5.47 27.40
CA GLU A 4 -8.17 -4.27 27.95
C GLU A 4 -7.17 -3.16 28.29
N GLN A 5 -6.04 -3.49 28.94
CA GLN A 5 -5.01 -2.50 29.28
C GLN A 5 -4.39 -1.86 28.03
N LYS A 6 -4.23 -2.62 26.94
CA LYS A 6 -3.72 -2.10 25.67
C LYS A 6 -4.75 -1.22 24.96
N GLN A 7 -6.01 -1.64 24.97
CA GLN A 7 -7.11 -0.86 24.43
C GLN A 7 -7.23 0.49 25.15
N ASP A 8 -7.12 0.48 26.48
CA ASP A 8 -7.09 1.69 27.31
C ASP A 8 -5.91 2.61 26.98
N GLU A 9 -4.71 2.06 26.74
CA GLU A 9 -3.56 2.85 26.30
C GLU A 9 -3.77 3.48 24.93
N ILE A 10 -4.33 2.74 23.97
CA ILE A 10 -4.65 3.25 22.63
C ILE A 10 -5.65 4.41 22.76
N GLU A 11 -6.73 4.21 23.52
CA GLU A 11 -7.74 5.25 23.73
C GLU A 11 -7.22 6.47 24.50
N LYS A 12 -6.24 6.29 25.38
CA LYS A 12 -5.55 7.42 26.03
C LYS A 12 -4.71 8.19 25.01
N ARG A 13 -3.95 7.52 24.16
CA ARG A 13 -3.15 8.15 23.09
C ARG A 13 -4.04 8.89 22.08
N GLU A 14 -5.20 8.33 21.76
CA GLU A 14 -6.21 8.97 20.89
C GLU A 14 -6.87 10.20 21.52
N ARG A 15 -6.84 10.35 22.84
CA ARG A 15 -7.34 11.55 23.55
C ARG A 15 -6.30 12.66 23.65
N SER A 16 -5.01 12.36 23.51
CA SER A 16 -3.92 13.33 23.70
C SER A 16 -3.35 13.91 22.42
N ASP A 17 -3.49 13.21 21.29
CA ASP A 17 -2.87 13.56 20.00
C ASP A 17 -3.93 14.02 18.99
N ASP A 18 -3.77 15.24 18.46
CA ASP A 18 -4.79 15.85 17.59
C ASP A 18 -4.97 15.13 16.25
N VAL A 19 -3.89 14.55 15.70
CA VAL A 19 -3.99 13.72 14.49
C VAL A 19 -4.76 12.45 14.81
N ARG A 20 -4.49 11.82 15.95
CA ARG A 20 -5.20 10.60 16.36
C ARG A 20 -6.68 10.86 16.68
N LYS A 21 -7.00 12.01 17.30
CA LYS A 21 -8.40 12.44 17.50
C LYS A 21 -9.12 12.58 16.17
N GLU A 22 -8.50 13.25 15.20
CA GLU A 22 -9.10 13.46 13.89
C GLU A 22 -9.29 12.12 13.15
N MET A 23 -8.28 11.24 13.17
CA MET A 23 -8.40 9.90 12.60
C MET A 23 -9.50 9.07 13.28
N LYS A 24 -9.70 9.23 14.60
CA LYS A 24 -10.82 8.60 15.32
C LYS A 24 -12.16 9.14 14.84
N ARG A 25 -12.31 10.46 14.77
CA ARG A 25 -13.52 11.13 14.28
C ARG A 25 -13.89 10.66 12.87
N LEU A 26 -12.92 10.66 11.95
CA LEU A 26 -13.10 10.19 10.57
C LEU A 26 -13.55 8.73 10.51
N ARG A 27 -13.04 7.85 11.39
CA ARG A 27 -13.49 6.44 11.46
C ARG A 27 -14.92 6.31 11.97
N GLU A 28 -15.30 7.09 12.98
CA GLU A 28 -16.65 7.03 13.57
C GLU A 28 -17.71 7.53 12.59
N GLU A 29 -17.41 8.63 11.88
CA GLU A 29 -18.24 9.22 10.84
C GLU A 29 -18.24 8.43 9.52
N SER A 30 -17.34 7.45 9.38
CA SER A 30 -17.21 6.68 8.15
C SER A 30 -18.48 5.90 7.82
N VAL A 31 -19.01 6.14 6.61
CA VAL A 31 -20.13 5.39 6.04
C VAL A 31 -19.69 3.97 5.70
N LEU A 32 -18.42 3.80 5.31
CA LEU A 32 -17.78 2.50 5.14
C LEU A 32 -17.21 2.07 6.49
N LYS A 33 -17.94 1.20 7.22
CA LYS A 33 -17.47 0.68 8.51
C LYS A 33 -16.21 -0.16 8.31
N ASN A 34 -15.05 0.46 8.52
CA ASN A 34 -13.76 -0.22 8.54
C ASN A 34 -13.65 -1.02 9.84
N SER A 35 -13.28 -2.30 9.75
CA SER A 35 -12.80 -3.03 10.94
C SER A 35 -11.40 -2.50 11.26
N TYR A 36 -11.32 -1.65 12.28
CA TYR A 36 -10.06 -1.12 12.80
C TYR A 36 -9.60 -1.96 13.98
N GLU A 37 -8.40 -2.51 13.89
CA GLU A 37 -7.68 -3.12 15.00
C GLU A 37 -6.28 -2.51 15.02
N SER A 38 -5.79 -2.09 16.20
CA SER A 38 -4.45 -1.53 16.31
C SER A 38 -3.39 -2.55 15.89
N LEU A 39 -2.36 -2.12 15.16
CA LEU A 39 -1.21 -2.97 14.80
C LEU A 39 -0.61 -3.65 16.04
N ASP A 40 -0.51 -2.94 17.17
CA ASP A 40 -0.01 -3.50 18.44
C ASP A 40 -0.87 -4.68 18.94
N LEU A 41 -2.20 -4.61 18.77
CA LEU A 41 -3.14 -5.68 19.14
C LEU A 41 -3.03 -6.86 18.18
N ILE A 42 -2.93 -6.57 16.87
CA ILE A 42 -2.72 -7.57 15.82
C ILE A 42 -1.42 -8.35 16.05
N GLU A 43 -0.32 -7.66 16.34
CA GLU A 43 0.97 -8.28 16.62
C GLU A 43 0.92 -9.17 17.86
N THR A 44 0.32 -8.71 18.96
CA THR A 44 0.22 -9.53 20.18
C THR A 44 -0.57 -10.82 19.93
N ASN A 45 -1.66 -10.71 19.18
CA ASN A 45 -2.48 -11.85 18.78
C ASN A 45 -1.75 -12.79 17.80
N ARG A 46 -0.74 -12.30 17.07
CA ARG A 46 0.07 -13.05 16.09
C ARG A 46 1.35 -13.66 16.69
N VAL A 47 2.05 -12.96 17.57
CA VAL A 47 3.26 -13.44 18.28
C VAL A 47 2.94 -14.67 19.14
N HIS A 48 1.70 -14.82 19.59
CA HIS A 48 1.22 -16.01 20.32
C HIS A 48 0.65 -17.13 19.43
N LYS A 49 0.76 -17.04 18.11
CA LYS A 49 0.46 -18.15 17.19
C LYS A 49 1.72 -18.52 16.40
N PRO A 50 2.54 -19.48 16.89
CA PRO A 50 3.69 -20.02 16.18
C PRO A 50 3.32 -20.67 14.83
N SER A 51 2.04 -20.93 14.61
CA SER A 51 1.51 -21.50 13.38
C SER A 51 0.65 -20.47 12.65
N ARG A 52 1.07 -20.08 11.44
CA ARG A 52 0.14 -19.73 10.36
C ARG A 52 -0.79 -20.95 10.18
N GLN A 53 -1.89 -20.99 10.92
CA GLN A 53 -2.73 -22.19 11.04
C GLN A 53 -3.70 -22.36 9.87
N SER A 54 -3.64 -21.51 8.84
CA SER A 54 -4.22 -21.84 7.54
C SER A 54 -3.42 -21.21 6.39
N GLY A 55 -3.10 -22.00 5.39
CA GLY A 55 -2.53 -21.56 4.11
C GLY A 55 -3.53 -20.82 3.21
N ASP A 56 -4.69 -20.45 3.74
CA ASP A 56 -5.85 -20.02 2.97
C ASP A 56 -6.01 -18.49 2.88
N LYS A 57 -5.15 -17.73 3.58
CA LYS A 57 -5.24 -16.27 3.65
C LYS A 57 -3.99 -15.59 3.10
N PHE A 58 -4.21 -14.56 2.30
CA PHE A 58 -3.18 -13.66 1.79
C PHE A 58 -3.10 -12.42 2.69
N PHE A 59 -1.91 -12.07 3.16
CA PHE A 59 -1.69 -10.92 4.03
C PHE A 59 -0.89 -9.84 3.32
N CYS A 60 -1.49 -8.66 3.18
CA CYS A 60 -0.83 -7.52 2.55
C CYS A 60 -0.75 -6.36 3.54
N LEU A 61 0.42 -5.73 3.62
CA LEU A 61 0.63 -4.48 4.34
C LEU A 61 0.76 -3.34 3.33
N PHE A 62 0.09 -2.23 3.61
CA PHE A 62 0.29 -0.96 2.92
C PHE A 62 0.67 0.09 3.96
N GLN A 63 1.73 0.87 3.68
CA GLN A 63 2.14 1.96 4.55
C GLN A 63 2.69 3.12 3.74
N ASN A 64 2.14 4.31 3.99
CA ASN A 64 2.82 5.54 3.62
C ASN A 64 3.91 5.81 4.67
N ILE A 65 5.17 5.83 4.24
CA ILE A 65 6.33 5.96 5.13
C ILE A 65 6.90 7.39 5.19
N GLN A 66 6.41 8.30 4.34
CA GLN A 66 6.79 9.72 4.24
C GLN A 66 8.28 10.04 4.06
N HIS A 67 9.18 9.05 4.16
CA HIS A 67 10.58 9.09 3.77
C HIS A 67 11.24 7.73 4.04
N PHE A 68 11.85 7.13 3.02
CA PHE A 68 12.70 5.96 3.15
C PHE A 68 14.11 6.38 3.57
N ASN A 69 14.51 5.96 4.76
CA ASN A 69 15.86 6.16 5.25
C ASN A 69 16.47 4.82 5.69
N PRO A 70 17.40 4.23 4.90
CA PRO A 70 17.99 2.93 5.23
C PRO A 70 18.87 2.96 6.50
N LYS A 71 19.22 4.15 7.00
CA LYS A 71 19.96 4.32 8.26
C LYS A 71 19.04 4.40 9.49
N ARG A 72 17.74 4.68 9.30
CA ARG A 72 16.75 4.67 10.38
C ARG A 72 16.17 3.27 10.48
N ASP A 73 16.64 2.56 11.49
CA ASP A 73 16.33 1.15 11.78
C ASP A 73 14.86 0.88 12.18
N ILE A 74 13.97 1.87 12.07
CA ILE A 74 12.58 1.78 12.53
C ILE A 74 11.82 0.73 11.73
N LEU A 75 11.97 0.70 10.40
CA LEU A 75 11.30 -0.30 9.56
C LEU A 75 11.80 -1.73 9.85
N ARG A 76 13.08 -1.91 10.19
CA ARG A 76 13.65 -3.23 10.52
C ARG A 76 13.22 -3.74 11.89
N LYS A 77 12.95 -2.84 12.83
CA LYS A 77 12.56 -3.15 14.22
C LYS A 77 11.08 -3.43 14.40
N ASP A 78 10.25 -3.08 13.41
CA ASP A 78 8.82 -3.34 13.42
C ASP A 78 8.54 -4.77 12.96
N PHE A 79 8.38 -5.73 13.87
CA PHE A 79 8.25 -7.15 13.50
C PHE A 79 6.95 -7.51 12.77
N SER A 80 6.00 -6.57 12.62
CA SER A 80 4.70 -6.80 11.95
C SER A 80 4.87 -7.37 10.54
N TYR A 81 5.94 -6.96 9.84
CA TYR A 81 6.25 -7.41 8.49
C TYR A 81 6.48 -8.92 8.40
N LEU A 82 6.96 -9.60 9.45
CA LEU A 82 7.27 -11.04 9.39
C LEU A 82 6.05 -11.91 9.09
N SER A 83 4.85 -11.41 9.39
CA SER A 83 3.60 -12.10 9.13
C SER A 83 3.00 -11.83 7.73
N MET A 84 3.59 -10.89 6.98
CA MET A 84 3.07 -10.42 5.70
C MET A 84 3.56 -11.26 4.53
N ASP A 85 2.76 -11.26 3.47
CA ASP A 85 3.07 -11.86 2.18
C ASP A 85 3.58 -10.83 1.18
N VAL A 86 2.98 -9.65 1.21
CA VAL A 86 3.39 -8.51 0.40
C VAL A 86 3.36 -7.26 1.27
N ILE A 87 4.34 -6.37 1.06
CA ILE A 87 4.44 -5.08 1.72
C ILE A 87 4.59 -4.01 0.66
N PHE A 88 3.69 -3.04 0.66
CA PHE A 88 3.75 -1.85 -0.16
C PHE A 88 4.09 -0.65 0.73
N LEU A 89 5.21 -0.01 0.42
CA LEU A 89 5.61 1.25 1.03
C LEU A 89 5.53 2.34 -0.03
N VAL A 90 4.94 3.49 0.30
CA VAL A 90 4.81 4.63 -0.61
C VAL A 90 5.32 5.92 0.02
N GLU A 91 5.49 6.97 -0.78
CA GLU A 91 6.07 8.25 -0.38
C GLU A 91 7.45 8.04 0.27
N GLY A 92 8.23 7.12 -0.32
CA GLY A 92 9.57 6.78 0.15
C GLY A 92 10.61 7.86 -0.16
N HIS A 93 10.34 8.82 -1.04
CA HIS A 93 11.33 9.82 -1.47
C HIS A 93 12.63 9.12 -1.89
N ASN A 94 12.47 8.03 -2.63
CA ASN A 94 13.52 7.05 -2.83
C ASN A 94 14.68 7.71 -3.56
N MET A 95 15.90 7.35 -3.18
CA MET A 95 17.07 7.71 -3.96
C MET A 95 17.63 6.44 -4.56
N ILE A 96 17.94 6.46 -5.86
CA ILE A 96 18.45 5.30 -6.57
C ILE A 96 19.69 4.67 -5.89
N GLN A 97 20.52 5.49 -5.25
CA GLN A 97 21.68 5.05 -4.47
C GLN A 97 21.33 4.19 -3.24
N TYR A 98 20.07 4.18 -2.81
CA TYR A 98 19.56 3.38 -1.70
C TYR A 98 18.92 2.06 -2.13
N LYS A 99 18.84 1.79 -3.44
CA LYS A 99 18.23 0.56 -3.97
C LYS A 99 18.88 -0.70 -3.37
N TYR A 100 20.20 -0.75 -3.33
CA TYR A 100 20.93 -1.88 -2.76
C TYR A 100 20.57 -2.11 -1.27
N GLN A 101 20.46 -1.04 -0.48
CA GLN A 101 20.09 -1.13 0.92
C GLN A 101 18.62 -1.56 1.08
N ALA A 102 17.73 -1.12 0.19
CA ALA A 102 16.35 -1.57 0.16
C ALA A 102 16.25 -3.07 -0.15
N GLU A 103 17.01 -3.59 -1.11
CA GLU A 103 17.04 -5.03 -1.44
C GLU A 103 17.42 -5.92 -0.24
N HIS A 104 18.19 -5.37 0.70
CA HIS A 104 18.65 -6.07 1.90
C HIS A 104 17.95 -5.54 3.17
N LEU A 105 16.78 -4.91 3.02
CA LEU A 105 16.05 -4.36 4.16
C LEU A 105 15.48 -5.48 5.04
N PHE A 106 14.91 -6.51 4.42
CA PHE A 106 14.23 -7.62 5.09
C PHE A 106 14.71 -8.97 4.57
N ASP A 107 15.27 -9.81 5.45
CA ASP A 107 15.85 -11.10 5.04
C ASP A 107 14.84 -12.09 4.44
N GLN A 108 13.58 -12.04 4.89
CA GLN A 108 12.51 -12.96 4.46
C GLN A 108 11.81 -12.50 3.17
N PHE A 109 12.13 -11.31 2.68
CA PHE A 109 11.47 -10.70 1.54
C PHE A 109 12.45 -10.46 0.40
N GLU A 110 11.90 -10.33 -0.79
CA GLU A 110 12.56 -9.87 -2.00
C GLU A 110 11.96 -8.53 -2.40
N LEU A 111 12.80 -7.58 -2.83
CA LEU A 111 12.35 -6.30 -3.36
C LEU A 111 11.81 -6.52 -4.79
N ALA A 112 10.49 -6.64 -4.91
CA ALA A 112 9.80 -6.87 -6.18
C ALA A 112 9.70 -5.61 -7.04
N HIS A 113 9.69 -4.42 -6.43
CA HIS A 113 9.65 -3.15 -7.14
C HIS A 113 10.27 -2.02 -6.31
N PHE A 114 10.94 -1.10 -7.01
CA PHE A 114 11.54 0.10 -6.44
C PHE A 114 11.45 1.22 -7.48
N SER A 115 10.54 2.18 -7.27
CA SER A 115 10.53 3.42 -8.05
C SER A 115 11.39 4.47 -7.35
N SER A 116 12.04 5.32 -8.14
CA SER A 116 12.82 6.45 -7.64
C SER A 116 12.59 7.64 -8.56
N PRO A 117 12.45 8.85 -8.03
CA PRO A 117 12.57 10.04 -8.85
C PRO A 117 13.99 10.20 -9.42
N ILE A 118 14.08 10.84 -10.59
CA ILE A 118 15.34 11.31 -11.17
C ILE A 118 15.88 12.52 -10.39
N TRP A 119 15.00 13.31 -9.76
CA TRP A 119 15.35 14.56 -9.08
C TRP A 119 14.97 14.53 -7.60
N ARG A 120 15.87 15.02 -6.73
CA ARG A 120 15.79 14.96 -5.26
C ARG A 120 14.62 15.72 -4.60
N GLN A 121 13.70 16.30 -5.37
CA GLN A 121 12.69 17.24 -4.84
C GLN A 121 11.25 16.73 -4.88
N THR A 122 10.97 15.55 -5.44
CA THR A 122 9.59 15.04 -5.49
C THR A 122 9.33 14.04 -4.36
N SER A 123 8.11 14.04 -3.85
CA SER A 123 7.59 13.14 -2.80
C SER A 123 7.31 11.71 -3.31
N THR A 124 8.10 11.24 -4.27
CA THR A 124 7.86 9.96 -4.97
C THR A 124 8.75 8.84 -4.49
N GLY A 125 8.27 7.62 -4.60
CA GLY A 125 9.03 6.42 -4.31
C GLY A 125 8.12 5.36 -3.72
N GLN A 126 7.90 4.31 -4.50
CA GLN A 126 7.22 3.09 -4.08
C GLN A 126 8.25 1.98 -3.89
N LEU A 127 8.08 1.21 -2.83
CA LEU A 127 8.78 -0.04 -2.60
C LEU A 127 7.75 -1.15 -2.47
N CYS A 128 7.96 -2.25 -3.18
CA CYS A 128 7.18 -3.46 -3.00
C CYS A 128 8.11 -4.58 -2.57
N PHE A 129 7.79 -5.19 -1.44
CA PHE A 129 8.47 -6.39 -0.96
C PHE A 129 7.51 -7.56 -1.02
N VAL A 130 7.99 -8.69 -1.55
CA VAL A 130 7.26 -9.95 -1.55
C VAL A 130 7.99 -10.95 -0.67
N ASN A 131 7.26 -11.68 0.15
CA ASN A 131 7.83 -12.77 0.91
C ASN A 131 8.42 -13.81 -0.05
N LYS A 132 9.67 -14.24 0.16
CA LYS A 132 10.41 -15.13 -0.75
C LYS A 132 9.65 -16.42 -1.10
N ARG A 133 8.73 -16.86 -0.24
CA ARG A 133 7.83 -18.01 -0.47
C ARG A 133 6.86 -17.82 -1.65
N LEU A 134 6.58 -16.58 -2.05
CA LEU A 134 5.64 -16.22 -3.13
C LEU A 134 6.33 -15.67 -4.38
N LYS A 135 7.67 -15.64 -4.42
CA LYS A 135 8.43 -15.00 -5.51
C LYS A 135 8.02 -15.48 -6.91
N ASP A 136 7.72 -16.77 -7.06
CA ASP A 136 7.38 -17.36 -8.36
C ASP A 136 5.92 -17.07 -8.77
N ASN A 137 5.09 -16.71 -7.79
CA ASN A 137 3.66 -16.44 -7.94
C ASN A 137 3.34 -14.95 -7.98
N PHE A 138 4.26 -14.07 -7.62
CA PHE A 138 4.04 -12.63 -7.56
C PHE A 138 4.91 -11.92 -8.59
N LYS A 139 4.28 -11.14 -9.48
CA LYS A 139 4.97 -10.47 -10.59
C LYS A 139 4.64 -9.00 -10.61
N PHE A 140 5.66 -8.16 -10.75
CA PHE A 140 5.48 -6.79 -11.20
C PHE A 140 4.97 -6.81 -12.66
N VAL A 141 3.94 -6.02 -12.94
CA VAL A 141 3.28 -5.97 -14.26
C VAL A 141 3.59 -4.66 -14.95
N ALA A 142 3.39 -3.55 -14.24
CA ALA A 142 3.47 -2.23 -14.81
C ALA A 142 3.64 -1.17 -13.74
N ASP A 143 4.16 -0.03 -14.16
CA ASP A 143 4.21 1.21 -13.40
C ASP A 143 3.87 2.35 -14.37
N ASN A 144 3.31 3.45 -13.88
CA ASN A 144 3.09 4.67 -14.66
C ASN A 144 4.31 5.60 -14.69
N CYS A 145 5.44 5.19 -14.10
CA CYS A 145 6.76 5.73 -14.38
C CYS A 145 7.19 5.58 -15.85
N ASP A 146 8.25 6.29 -16.24
CA ASP A 146 8.91 6.07 -17.52
C ASP A 146 9.51 4.65 -17.63
N MET A 147 10.03 4.30 -18.81
CA MET A 147 10.58 2.95 -19.10
C MET A 147 11.79 2.56 -18.23
N GLN A 148 12.35 3.47 -17.42
CA GLN A 148 13.43 3.20 -16.47
C GLN A 148 12.95 3.15 -15.01
N GLY A 149 11.64 3.23 -14.76
CA GLY A 149 11.09 3.29 -13.41
C GLY A 149 11.29 4.65 -12.75
N ASN A 150 11.45 5.69 -13.56
CA ASN A 150 11.64 7.05 -13.11
C ASN A 150 10.38 7.89 -13.35
N HIS A 151 10.02 8.71 -12.36
CA HIS A 151 9.08 9.80 -12.59
C HIS A 151 9.82 10.97 -13.26
N THR A 152 9.76 11.06 -14.58
CA THR A 152 10.18 12.27 -15.30
C THR A 152 9.18 13.39 -15.07
N TYR A 153 9.61 14.44 -14.36
CA TYR A 153 8.96 15.75 -14.28
C TYR A 153 7.45 15.73 -14.01
N LEU A 154 7.05 15.20 -12.86
CA LEU A 154 5.71 15.46 -12.34
C LEU A 154 5.83 16.62 -11.34
N ASP A 155 5.25 17.77 -11.69
CA ASP A 155 4.83 18.76 -10.70
C ASP A 155 4.00 18.01 -9.65
N ASP A 156 4.13 18.36 -8.37
CA ASP A 156 3.31 17.85 -7.27
C ASP A 156 1.79 17.90 -7.58
N LYS A 157 1.36 18.84 -8.43
CA LYS A 157 -0.02 18.95 -8.92
C LYS A 157 -0.42 17.90 -9.95
N GLU A 158 0.54 17.18 -10.51
CA GLU A 158 0.36 16.11 -11.48
C GLU A 158 0.71 14.73 -10.93
N LEU A 159 1.18 14.69 -9.68
CA LEU A 159 1.84 13.53 -9.15
C LEU A 159 0.86 12.43 -8.70
N VAL A 160 0.97 11.28 -9.34
CA VAL A 160 0.34 10.02 -8.97
C VAL A 160 1.28 8.87 -9.32
N GLU A 161 1.52 7.96 -8.39
CA GLU A 161 2.29 6.73 -8.59
C GLU A 161 1.33 5.53 -8.63
N LEU A 162 1.41 4.73 -9.68
CA LEU A 162 0.53 3.59 -9.95
C LEU A 162 1.36 2.37 -10.34
N SER A 163 1.54 1.45 -9.41
CA SER A 163 2.27 0.20 -9.65
C SER A 163 1.33 -1.01 -9.61
N LEU A 164 1.24 -1.72 -10.72
CA LEU A 164 0.41 -2.91 -10.89
C LEU A 164 1.23 -4.18 -10.71
N PHE A 165 0.70 -5.08 -9.89
CA PHE A 165 1.28 -6.39 -9.60
C PHE A 165 0.25 -7.48 -9.89
N LYS A 166 0.74 -8.70 -10.09
CA LYS A 166 -0.07 -9.89 -10.34
C LYS A 166 0.33 -10.98 -9.38
N LEU A 167 -0.62 -11.44 -8.57
CA LEU A 167 -0.53 -12.65 -7.77
C LEU A 167 -1.24 -13.79 -8.52
N ILE A 168 -0.50 -14.85 -8.79
CA ILE A 168 -0.97 -16.03 -9.51
C ILE A 168 -1.25 -17.12 -8.49
N SER A 169 -2.49 -17.64 -8.48
CA SER A 169 -2.82 -18.81 -7.66
C SER A 169 -1.97 -20.02 -8.07
N SER A 170 -1.46 -20.74 -7.09
CA SER A 170 -0.76 -22.01 -7.26
C SER A 170 -1.70 -23.21 -7.46
N SER A 171 -3.02 -23.00 -7.52
CA SER A 171 -4.01 -24.08 -7.67
C SER A 171 -3.94 -24.75 -9.05
N PRO A 172 -3.98 -26.10 -9.14
CA PRO A 172 -3.97 -26.85 -10.41
C PRO A 172 -5.21 -26.64 -11.30
N THR A 173 -6.32 -26.13 -10.76
CA THR A 173 -7.64 -26.10 -11.42
C THR A 173 -7.93 -24.83 -12.23
N GLY A 174 -6.90 -24.17 -12.75
CA GLY A 174 -7.01 -22.96 -13.58
C GLY A 174 -6.60 -21.72 -12.80
N GLY A 175 -5.50 -21.11 -13.26
CA GLY A 175 -4.77 -20.04 -12.59
C GLY A 175 -5.54 -18.73 -12.46
N LYS A 176 -6.42 -18.65 -11.45
CA LYS A 176 -7.00 -17.38 -11.01
C LYS A 176 -5.87 -16.44 -10.62
N SER A 177 -5.91 -15.24 -11.18
CA SER A 177 -4.95 -14.18 -10.88
C SER A 177 -5.65 -13.05 -10.16
N ILE A 178 -4.99 -12.51 -9.15
CA ILE A 178 -5.40 -11.27 -8.48
C ILE A 178 -4.40 -10.21 -8.94
N TYR A 179 -4.91 -9.12 -9.49
CA TYR A 179 -4.11 -7.93 -9.74
C TYR A 179 -4.18 -7.03 -8.52
N ILE A 180 -3.05 -6.49 -8.12
CA ILE A 180 -2.95 -5.56 -6.99
C ILE A 180 -2.35 -4.27 -7.52
N LEU A 181 -3.09 -3.17 -7.41
CA LEU A 181 -2.63 -1.84 -7.76
C LEU A 181 -2.24 -1.10 -6.48
N SER A 182 -0.94 -0.83 -6.34
CA SER A 182 -0.41 0.06 -5.32
C SER A 182 -0.45 1.51 -5.82
N LEU A 183 -0.99 2.41 -5.00
CA LEU A 183 -1.25 3.79 -5.37
C LEU A 183 -0.65 4.76 -4.35
N TYR A 184 -0.09 5.86 -4.86
CA TYR A 184 0.03 7.11 -4.11
C TYR A 184 -0.47 8.28 -4.97
N LYS A 185 -1.43 9.05 -4.46
CA LYS A 185 -1.86 10.30 -5.06
C LYS A 185 -1.30 11.46 -4.25
N HIS A 186 -0.56 12.38 -4.86
CA HIS A 186 -0.09 13.55 -4.13
C HIS A 186 -1.28 14.45 -3.68
N PRO A 187 -1.24 15.08 -2.50
CA PRO A 187 -2.33 15.93 -2.01
C PRO A 187 -2.70 17.06 -2.98
N SER A 188 -1.72 17.63 -3.67
CA SER A 188 -1.91 18.76 -4.60
C SER A 188 -2.58 18.38 -5.92
N LEU A 189 -2.59 17.09 -6.30
CA LEU A 189 -3.27 16.63 -7.52
C LEU A 189 -4.79 16.76 -7.35
N ALA A 190 -5.45 17.43 -8.30
CA ALA A 190 -6.90 17.57 -8.27
C ALA A 190 -7.57 16.19 -8.42
N PHE A 191 -8.63 15.94 -7.65
CA PHE A 191 -9.28 14.62 -7.62
C PHE A 191 -9.82 14.17 -8.99
N GLY A 192 -10.33 15.10 -9.81
CA GLY A 192 -10.80 14.78 -11.17
C GLY A 192 -9.67 14.31 -12.10
N ASP A 193 -8.52 14.97 -12.04
CA ASP A 193 -7.35 14.62 -12.84
C ASP A 193 -6.75 13.29 -12.36
N PHE A 194 -6.74 13.05 -11.05
CA PHE A 194 -6.41 11.75 -10.48
C PHE A 194 -7.27 10.62 -11.06
N LEU A 195 -8.61 10.76 -11.02
CA LEU A 195 -9.53 9.74 -11.54
C LEU A 195 -9.30 9.49 -13.03
N LYS A 196 -9.04 10.54 -13.81
CA LYS A 196 -8.71 10.41 -15.24
C LYS A 196 -7.44 9.58 -15.44
N ARG A 197 -6.36 9.90 -14.72
CA ARG A 197 -5.07 9.18 -14.81
C ARG A 197 -5.21 7.72 -14.36
N LEU A 198 -5.95 7.47 -13.28
CA LEU A 198 -6.25 6.11 -12.81
C LEU A 198 -7.00 5.32 -13.89
N LYS A 199 -8.03 5.92 -14.48
CA LYS A 199 -8.81 5.31 -15.56
C LYS A 199 -7.95 4.98 -16.78
N ASP A 200 -7.16 5.95 -17.23
CA ASP A 200 -6.29 5.80 -18.40
C ASP A 200 -5.26 4.68 -18.18
N PHE A 201 -4.75 4.54 -16.95
CA PHE A 201 -3.88 3.44 -16.57
C PHE A 201 -4.60 2.09 -16.59
N LEU A 202 -5.76 1.97 -15.94
CA LEU A 202 -6.54 0.73 -15.88
C LEU A 202 -6.99 0.26 -17.28
N ASN A 203 -7.37 1.20 -18.15
CA ASN A 203 -7.78 0.90 -19.53
C ASN A 203 -6.69 0.21 -20.36
N LYS A 204 -5.40 0.50 -20.10
CA LYS A 204 -4.28 -0.20 -20.77
C LYS A 204 -4.26 -1.70 -20.47
N TYR A 205 -4.85 -2.10 -19.33
CA TYR A 205 -4.90 -3.48 -18.85
C TYR A 205 -6.32 -4.06 -18.82
N ALA A 206 -7.31 -3.37 -19.42
CA ALA A 206 -8.72 -3.78 -19.36
C ALA A 206 -8.95 -5.24 -19.81
N ASN A 207 -8.23 -5.70 -20.84
CA ASN A 207 -8.34 -7.07 -21.35
C ASN A 207 -8.00 -8.15 -20.31
N VAL A 208 -7.05 -7.88 -19.41
CA VAL A 208 -6.66 -8.82 -18.35
C VAL A 208 -7.43 -8.58 -17.05
N LEU A 209 -7.81 -7.34 -16.78
CA LEU A 209 -8.55 -6.95 -15.59
C LEU A 209 -10.03 -7.34 -15.67
N SER A 210 -10.63 -7.38 -16.86
CA SER A 210 -12.05 -7.74 -17.06
C SER A 210 -12.42 -9.16 -16.61
N THR A 211 -11.43 -10.04 -16.51
CA THR A 211 -11.60 -11.45 -16.12
C THR A 211 -10.90 -11.81 -14.80
N SER A 212 -10.33 -10.81 -14.13
CA SER A 212 -9.52 -11.00 -12.92
C SER A 212 -10.04 -10.17 -11.76
N THR A 213 -9.69 -10.54 -10.55
CA THR A 213 -9.93 -9.69 -9.38
C THR A 213 -8.90 -8.57 -9.34
N LEU A 214 -9.33 -7.33 -9.15
CA LEU A 214 -8.46 -6.18 -8.92
C LEU A 214 -8.61 -5.69 -7.48
N LEU A 215 -7.50 -5.66 -6.75
CA LEU A 215 -7.38 -5.00 -5.46
C LEU A 215 -6.65 -3.67 -5.66
N ILE A 216 -7.31 -2.55 -5.40
CA ILE A 216 -6.66 -1.23 -5.39
C ILE A 216 -6.41 -0.84 -3.93
N MET A 217 -5.15 -0.56 -3.60
CA MET A 217 -4.75 -0.14 -2.27
C MET A 217 -3.69 0.97 -2.36
N GLY A 218 -3.82 1.96 -1.51
CA GLY A 218 -2.99 3.14 -1.67
C GLY A 218 -3.31 4.25 -0.69
N ASP A 219 -2.48 5.28 -0.74
CA ASP A 219 -2.80 6.56 -0.18
C ASP A 219 -3.48 7.39 -1.26
N PHE A 220 -4.79 7.46 -1.15
CA PHE A 220 -5.62 8.20 -2.08
C PHE A 220 -5.61 9.70 -1.80
N ASN A 221 -5.12 10.18 -0.65
CA ASN A 221 -5.23 11.59 -0.23
C ASN A 221 -6.59 12.24 -0.55
N VAL A 222 -7.66 11.47 -0.36
CA VAL A 222 -9.06 11.78 -0.67
C VAL A 222 -9.92 11.16 0.44
N ASP A 223 -10.91 11.89 0.92
CA ASP A 223 -11.80 11.46 1.99
C ASP A 223 -13.11 10.95 1.39
N PHE A 224 -13.14 9.65 1.09
CA PHE A 224 -14.31 9.01 0.49
C PHE A 224 -15.56 8.98 1.39
N ASN A 225 -15.51 9.48 2.63
CA ASN A 225 -16.71 9.70 3.43
C ASN A 225 -17.53 10.89 2.92
N LYS A 226 -16.90 11.81 2.18
CA LYS A 226 -17.61 12.90 1.51
C LYS A 226 -18.39 12.32 0.33
N GLU A 227 -19.71 12.40 0.38
CA GLU A 227 -20.62 11.87 -0.64
C GLU A 227 -20.25 12.33 -2.07
N LYS A 228 -19.82 13.58 -2.23
CA LYS A 228 -19.34 14.13 -3.51
C LYS A 228 -18.11 13.39 -4.05
N GLU A 229 -17.20 12.96 -3.17
CA GLU A 229 -15.98 12.24 -3.56
C GLU A 229 -16.29 10.78 -3.85
N LYS A 230 -17.12 10.14 -3.01
CA LYS A 230 -17.65 8.79 -3.23
C LYS A 230 -18.39 8.67 -4.56
N SER A 231 -19.33 9.57 -4.85
CA SER A 231 -20.11 9.54 -6.10
C SER A 231 -19.24 9.64 -7.36
N LYS A 232 -18.10 10.34 -7.29
CA LYS A 232 -17.15 10.40 -8.41
C LYS A 232 -16.37 9.10 -8.58
N LEU A 233 -16.03 8.42 -7.48
CA LEU A 233 -15.39 7.10 -7.51
C LEU A 233 -16.36 6.04 -8.05
N ASP A 234 -17.60 6.02 -7.59
CA ASP A 234 -18.62 5.05 -8.03
C ASP A 234 -18.82 5.12 -9.56
N LYS A 235 -18.91 6.35 -10.10
CA LYS A 235 -18.98 6.59 -11.57
C LYS A 235 -17.77 6.10 -12.34
N LEU A 236 -16.61 5.94 -11.70
CA LEU A 236 -15.41 5.40 -12.32
C LEU A 236 -15.45 3.87 -12.34
N ILE A 237 -16.02 3.23 -11.30
CA ILE A 237 -16.09 1.78 -11.14
C ILE A 237 -17.19 1.17 -12.01
N ASP A 238 -18.29 1.88 -12.25
CA ASP A 238 -19.41 1.43 -13.10
C ASP A 238 -19.11 1.47 -14.62
N MET A 239 -17.86 1.75 -15.02
CA MET A 239 -17.39 1.79 -16.41
C MET A 239 -16.54 0.58 -16.78
#